data_AF-A0A534JHD0-F1
#
_entry.id   AF-A0A534JHD0-F1
#
_cell.length_a   1.000
_cell.length_b   1.000
_cell.length_c   1.000
_cell.angle_alpha   90.00
_cell.angle_beta   90.00
_cell.angle_gamma   90.00
#
_symmetry.space_group_name_H-M   'P 1'
#
loop_
_entity.id
_entity.type
_entity.pdbx_description
1 polymer ?
#
loop_
_entity_poly.entity_id
_entity_poly.type
_entity_poly.pdbx_seq_one_letter_code
_entity_poly.pdbx_strand_id
1 'polypeptide(L)'
;MATTTVKISGRANRKLDALQARVRLRTGKRVTKQSVLEDLVERALDRDEAPMLLPAPKYPIPSKLRRLLRTYPEDWGVETAEDEIDAILYGGER
;
A
#
# COMPACT_ATOMS: atom_id res chain seq x y z
N MET A 1 20.84 17.58 -10.24
CA MET A 1 19.53 17.20 -9.67
C MET A 1 18.46 17.49 -10.70
N ALA A 2 17.53 16.56 -10.93
CA ALA A 2 16.37 16.82 -11.79
C ALA A 2 15.33 17.60 -10.99
N THR A 3 14.83 18.72 -11.55
CA THR A 3 13.76 19.49 -10.93
C THR A 3 12.43 18.84 -11.25
N THR A 4 11.74 18.34 -10.24
CA THR A 4 10.41 17.73 -10.38
C THR A 4 9.36 18.58 -9.68
N THR A 5 8.26 18.88 -10.38
CA THR A 5 7.13 19.63 -9.82
C THR A 5 5.99 18.67 -9.50
N VAL A 6 5.56 18.65 -8.25
CA VAL A 6 4.43 17.82 -7.78
C VAL A 6 3.28 18.72 -7.36
N LYS A 7 2.07 18.41 -7.83
CA LYS A 7 0.85 19.09 -7.38
C LYS A 7 0.45 18.54 -6.02
N ILE A 8 0.30 19.42 -5.04
CA ILE A 8 -0.17 19.08 -3.69
C ILE A 8 -1.39 19.94 -3.32
N SER A 9 -2.25 19.41 -2.46
CA SER A 9 -3.38 20.19 -1.94
C SER A 9 -2.89 21.33 -1.03
N GLY A 10 -3.68 22.41 -0.94
CA GLY A 10 -3.37 23.51 -0.01
C GLY A 10 -3.26 23.05 1.45
N ARG A 11 -4.06 22.04 1.83
CA ARG A 11 -3.98 21.40 3.16
C ARG A 11 -2.64 20.69 3.37
N ALA A 12 -2.16 19.93 2.38
CA ALA A 12 -0.86 19.26 2.46
C ALA A 12 0.29 20.27 2.53
N ASN A 13 0.23 21.35 1.74
CA ASN A 13 1.23 22.42 1.80
C ASN A 13 1.33 23.06 3.20
N ARG A 14 0.20 23.36 3.84
CA ARG A 14 0.18 23.88 5.22
C ARG A 14 0.76 22.90 6.25
N LYS A 15 0.58 21.60 6.05
CA LYS A 15 1.20 20.58 6.91
C LYS A 15 2.72 20.56 6.73
N LEU A 16 3.22 20.71 5.50
CA LEU A 16 4.65 20.83 5.23
C LEU A 16 5.24 22.11 5.86
N ASP A 17 4.52 23.24 5.81
CA ASP A 17 4.90 24.47 6.52
C ASP A 17 5.04 24.24 8.04
N ALA A 18 4.06 23.57 8.64
CA ALA A 18 4.08 23.26 10.06
C ALA A 18 5.24 22.32 10.44
N LEU A 19 5.54 21.31 9.61
CA LEU A 19 6.68 20.41 9.82
C LEU A 19 8.01 21.17 9.72
N GLN A 20 8.17 22.02 8.70
CA GLN A 20 9.36 22.86 8.55
C GLN A 20 9.57 23.76 9.78
N ALA A 21 8.52 24.41 10.27
CA ALA A 21 8.57 25.22 11.48
C ALA A 21 8.96 24.39 12.71
N ARG A 22 8.40 23.19 12.86
CA ARG A 22 8.69 22.28 13.97
C ARG A 22 10.13 21.78 13.96
N VAL A 23 10.69 21.47 12.79
CA VAL A 23 12.11 21.11 12.65
C VAL A 23 13.01 22.28 13.06
N ARG A 24 12.66 23.50 12.62
CA ARG A 24 13.40 24.71 12.99
C ARG A 24 13.37 24.97 14.49
N LEU A 25 12.22 24.81 15.14
CA LEU A 25 12.09 24.99 16.59
C LEU A 25 12.90 23.98 17.38
N ARG A 26 13.00 22.72 16.92
CA ARG A 26 13.73 21.67 17.64
C ARG A 26 15.24 21.70 17.41
N THR A 27 15.67 21.94 16.18
CA THR A 27 17.09 21.80 15.79
C THR A 27 17.80 23.14 15.61
N GLY A 28 17.05 24.26 15.59
CA GLY A 28 17.57 25.59 15.25
C GLY A 28 17.93 25.78 13.76
N LYS A 29 17.88 24.71 12.95
CA LYS A 29 18.30 24.73 11.54
C LYS A 29 17.14 25.12 10.64
N ARG A 30 17.41 25.94 9.62
CA ARG A 30 16.48 26.18 8.51
C ARG A 30 16.59 25.02 7.54
N VAL A 31 15.48 24.32 7.32
CA VAL A 31 15.34 23.29 6.29
C VAL A 31 14.37 23.76 5.22
N THR A 32 14.50 23.27 3.99
CA THR A 32 13.58 23.56 2.88
C THR A 32 12.41 22.57 2.90
N LYS A 33 11.29 22.93 2.28
CA LYS A 33 10.16 21.99 2.10
C LYS A 33 10.55 20.77 1.28
N GLN A 34 11.42 20.95 0.29
CA GLN A 34 11.95 19.85 -0.51
C GLN A 34 12.68 18.84 0.37
N SER A 35 13.63 19.28 1.20
CA SER A 35 14.37 18.38 2.09
C SER A 35 13.47 17.66 3.10
N VAL A 36 12.45 18.35 3.63
CA VAL A 36 11.45 17.71 4.50
C VAL A 36 10.64 16.66 3.73
N LEU A 37 10.28 16.93 2.49
CA LEU A 37 9.52 15.99 1.66
C LEU A 37 10.35 14.76 1.28
N GLU A 38 11.60 14.95 0.89
CA GLU A 38 12.54 13.87 0.56
C GLU A 38 12.73 12.92 1.76
N ASP A 39 13.04 13.46 2.95
CA ASP A 39 13.21 12.68 4.19
C ASP A 39 11.92 11.93 4.60
N LEU A 40 10.74 12.49 4.33
CA LEU A 40 9.47 11.80 4.57
C LEU A 40 9.23 10.65 3.59
N VAL A 41 9.58 10.83 2.32
CA VAL A 41 9.44 9.79 1.29
C VAL A 41 10.39 8.63 1.58
N GLU A 42 11.65 8.93 1.92
CA GLU A 42 12.64 7.91 2.31
C GLU A 42 12.15 7.10 3.51
N ARG A 43 11.71 7.76 4.59
CA ARG A 43 11.19 7.05 5.78
C ARG A 43 9.94 6.21 5.50
N ALA A 44 9.07 6.68 4.61
CA ALA A 44 7.86 5.94 4.25
C ALA A 44 8.18 4.67 3.44
N LEU A 45 9.24 4.72 2.61
CA LEU A 45 9.75 3.55 1.88
C LEU A 45 10.51 2.59 2.80
N ASP A 46 11.41 3.11 3.65
CA ASP A 46 12.23 2.30 4.56
C ASP A 46 11.41 1.49 5.56
N ARG A 47 10.25 2.03 5.97
CA ARG A 47 9.35 1.37 6.92
C ARG A 47 8.33 0.43 6.28
N ASP A 48 8.37 0.28 4.95
CA ASP A 48 7.32 -0.42 4.16
C ASP A 48 5.90 0.07 4.50
N GLU A 49 5.78 1.34 4.93
CA GLU A 49 4.50 1.98 5.25
C GLU A 49 3.85 2.54 3.97
N ALA A 50 4.63 2.74 2.90
CA ALA A 50 4.17 3.27 1.62
C ALA A 50 2.95 2.54 1.02
N PRO A 51 2.88 1.18 1.02
CA PRO A 51 1.70 0.45 0.54
C PRO A 51 0.46 0.68 1.42
N MET A 52 0.64 0.95 2.72
CA MET A 52 -0.46 1.17 3.67
C MET A 52 -1.04 2.59 3.60
N LEU A 53 -0.30 3.55 3.04
CA LEU A 53 -0.75 4.93 2.86
C LEU A 53 -1.76 5.09 1.72
N LEU A 54 -1.84 4.10 0.82
CA LEU A 54 -2.83 4.05 -0.24
C LEU A 54 -4.07 3.32 0.26
N PRO A 55 -5.29 3.82 -0.05
CA PRO A 55 -6.50 3.08 0.27
C PRO A 55 -6.40 1.68 -0.37
N ALA A 56 -6.69 0.66 0.43
CA ALA A 56 -6.73 -0.72 -0.05
C ALA A 56 -7.57 -0.75 -1.33
N PRO A 57 -7.10 -1.43 -2.39
CA PRO A 57 -7.86 -1.47 -3.62
C PRO A 57 -9.25 -2.02 -3.31
N LYS A 58 -10.30 -1.38 -3.86
CA LYS A 58 -11.72 -1.77 -3.67
C LYS A 58 -11.96 -3.27 -3.91
N TYR A 59 -11.06 -3.91 -4.65
CA TYR A 59 -11.05 -5.33 -4.84
C TYR A 59 -9.63 -5.88 -4.65
N PRO A 60 -9.49 -7.06 -4.03
CA PRO A 60 -8.19 -7.70 -3.79
C PRO A 60 -7.45 -8.06 -5.07
N ILE A 61 -8.15 -8.15 -6.22
CA ILE A 61 -7.57 -8.60 -7.48
C ILE A 61 -7.70 -7.50 -8.55
N PRO A 62 -6.57 -7.06 -9.15
CA PRO A 62 -6.59 -6.15 -10.29
C PRO A 62 -7.44 -6.69 -11.45
N SER A 63 -8.16 -5.81 -12.15
CA SER A 63 -9.04 -6.20 -13.26
C SER A 63 -8.34 -7.02 -14.35
N LYS A 64 -7.08 -6.70 -14.64
CA LYS A 64 -6.23 -7.44 -15.59
C LYS A 64 -5.99 -8.89 -15.15
N LEU A 65 -5.83 -9.13 -13.85
CA LEU A 65 -5.55 -10.45 -13.28
C LEU A 65 -6.82 -11.31 -13.18
N ARG A 66 -8.00 -10.70 -13.04
CA ARG A 66 -9.28 -11.43 -13.06
C ARG A 66 -9.56 -12.13 -14.38
N ARG A 67 -9.09 -11.55 -15.49
CA ARG A 67 -9.23 -12.19 -16.80
C ARG A 67 -8.39 -13.45 -16.87
N LEU A 68 -7.14 -13.39 -16.38
CA LEU A 68 -6.26 -14.56 -16.28
C LEU A 68 -6.86 -15.65 -15.38
N LEU A 69 -7.34 -15.32 -14.18
CA LEU A 69 -7.97 -16.31 -13.29
C LEU A 69 -9.20 -16.99 -13.89
N ARG A 70 -9.92 -16.33 -14.79
CA ARG A 70 -11.06 -16.92 -15.52
C ARG A 70 -10.64 -17.80 -16.69
N THR A 71 -9.44 -17.62 -17.22
CA THR A 71 -8.88 -18.45 -18.29
C THR A 71 -8.22 -19.72 -17.76
N TYR A 72 -7.78 -19.71 -16.50
CA TYR A 72 -7.00 -20.76 -15.85
C TYR A 72 -7.75 -21.69 -14.87
N PRO A 73 -9.09 -21.85 -14.81
CA PRO A 73 -9.64 -23.05 -14.20
C PRO A 73 -9.22 -24.22 -15.09
N GLU A 74 -8.09 -24.83 -14.75
CA GLU A 74 -7.68 -26.10 -15.29
C GLU A 74 -8.50 -27.14 -14.54
N ASP A 75 -9.42 -27.77 -15.25
CA ASP A 75 -10.14 -28.91 -14.71
C ASP A 75 -9.13 -30.02 -14.45
N TRP A 76 -8.84 -30.27 -13.17
CA TRP A 76 -7.90 -31.31 -12.76
C TRP A 76 -8.48 -32.71 -12.96
N GLY A 77 -9.71 -32.84 -13.48
CA GLY A 77 -10.39 -34.10 -13.71
C GLY A 77 -10.75 -34.81 -12.40
N VAL A 78 -10.71 -34.09 -11.28
CA VAL A 78 -11.04 -34.56 -9.95
C VAL A 78 -12.26 -33.79 -9.49
N GLU A 79 -13.38 -34.49 -9.33
CA GLU A 79 -14.54 -33.97 -8.64
C GLU A 79 -14.31 -34.15 -7.13
N THR A 80 -14.28 -33.06 -6.38
CA THR A 80 -14.19 -33.10 -4.92
C THR A 80 -15.56 -32.75 -4.34
N ALA A 81 -16.13 -33.67 -3.57
CA ALA A 81 -17.37 -33.43 -2.83
C ALA A 81 -17.11 -32.65 -1.53
N GLU A 82 -18.12 -31.93 -1.05
CA GLU A 82 -18.05 -31.18 0.21
C GLU A 82 -17.67 -32.09 1.40
N ASP A 83 -18.26 -33.29 1.47
CA ASP A 83 -17.99 -34.26 2.53
C ASP A 83 -16.51 -34.69 2.59
N GLU A 84 -15.81 -34.72 1.46
CA GLU A 84 -14.37 -35.07 1.39
C GLU A 84 -13.50 -33.93 1.93
N ILE A 85 -13.87 -32.68 1.63
CA ILE A 85 -13.20 -31.48 2.15
C ILE A 85 -13.38 -31.43 3.67
N ASP A 86 -14.59 -31.69 4.13
CA ASP A 86 -14.90 -31.66 5.56
C ASP A 86 -14.19 -32.78 6.33
N ALA A 87 -14.04 -33.96 5.75
CA ALA A 87 -13.25 -35.04 6.33
C ALA A 87 -11.78 -34.64 6.54
N ILE A 88 -11.18 -33.93 5.59
CA ILE A 88 -9.78 -33.49 5.65
C ILE A 88 -9.60 -32.29 6.59
N LEU A 89 -10.46 -31.27 6.48
CA LEU A 89 -10.30 -30.01 7.22
C LEU A 89 -10.84 -30.09 8.65
N TYR A 90 -11.90 -30.86 8.86
CA TYR A 90 -12.64 -30.90 10.13
C TYR A 90 -12.63 -32.29 10.79
N GLY A 91 -11.98 -33.28 10.19
CA GLY A 91 -11.73 -34.58 10.82
C GLY A 91 -12.89 -35.56 10.77
N GLY A 92 -13.88 -35.33 9.88
CA GLY A 92 -14.85 -36.35 9.48
C GLY A 92 -15.52 -37.10 10.64
N GLU A 93 -16.28 -36.41 11.47
CA GLU A 93 -17.19 -37.05 12.42
C GLU A 93 -18.64 -36.64 12.12
N ARG A 94 -19.43 -37.62 11.64
CA ARG A 94 -20.86 -37.72 11.90
C ARG A 94 -21.13 -39.07 12.54
#